data_AF-A0A9D6YJP0-F1
#
_entry.id   AF-A0A9D6YJP0-F1
#
_cell.length_a   1.000
_cell.length_b   1.000
_cell.length_c   1.000
_cell.angle_alpha   90.00
_cell.angle_beta   90.00
_cell.angle_gamma   90.00
#
_symmetry.space_group_name_H-M   'P 1'
#
loop_
_entity.id
_entity.type
_entity.pdbx_description
1 polymer ?
#
loop_
_entity_poly.entity_id
_entity_poly.type
_entity_poly.pdbx_seq_one_letter_code
_entity_poly.pdbx_strand_id
1 'polypeptide(L)'
;MIDEEDEKIFRIACLLHDIGHPPFSHVGEDMKLFEEGLDHEKMGERIIKETRLIEIINQNSVNAIDRIIFIITGKGRPFSKFDTIFYFILTGQAGIDRMDYLLRDSYFLGVAYGKFDLPRLLETLCYNEDYNIFWEEGIFS
;
A
#
# COMPACT_ATOMS: atom_id res chain seq x y z
N MET A 1 -3.77 7.49 19.32
CA MET A 1 -4.68 8.11 18.34
C MET A 1 -3.83 8.40 17.13
N ILE A 2 -4.35 8.19 15.92
CA ILE A 2 -3.65 8.59 14.69
C ILE A 2 -3.62 10.11 14.66
N ASP A 3 -2.46 10.71 14.40
CA ASP A 3 -2.33 12.14 14.23
C ASP A 3 -2.30 12.55 12.74
N GLU A 4 -2.26 13.86 12.48
CA GLU A 4 -2.27 14.40 11.11
C GLU A 4 -1.03 13.96 10.31
N GLU A 5 0.11 13.77 10.98
CA GLU A 5 1.35 13.35 10.35
C GLU A 5 1.30 11.88 9.94
N ASP A 6 0.76 11.02 10.81
CA ASP A 6 0.47 9.62 10.51
C ASP A 6 -0.46 9.48 9.30
N GLU A 7 -1.54 10.26 9.25
CA GLU A 7 -2.48 10.25 8.13
C GLU A 7 -1.80 10.68 6.82
N LYS A 8 -0.99 11.75 6.87
CA LYS A 8 -0.26 12.26 5.71
C LYS A 8 0.75 11.24 5.20
N ILE A 9 1.52 10.62 6.08
CA ILE A 9 2.49 9.57 5.74
C ILE A 9 1.79 8.38 5.11
N PHE A 10 0.67 7.94 5.68
CA PHE A 10 -0.09 6.83 5.13
C PHE A 10 -0.61 7.15 3.72
N ARG A 11 -1.18 8.33 3.50
CA ARG A 11 -1.63 8.76 2.16
C ARG A 11 -0.50 8.81 1.13
N ILE A 12 0.68 9.28 1.52
CA ILE A 12 1.86 9.28 0.64
C ILE A 12 2.28 7.84 0.33
N ALA A 13 2.29 6.95 1.32
CA ALA A 13 2.60 5.54 1.10
C ALA A 13 1.61 4.88 0.12
N CYS A 14 0.31 5.11 0.29
CA CYS A 14 -0.72 4.62 -0.64
C CYS A 14 -0.53 5.17 -2.06
N LEU A 15 -0.13 6.44 -2.20
CA LEU A 15 0.13 7.03 -3.51
C LEU A 15 1.34 6.41 -4.21
N LEU A 16 2.35 5.99 -3.45
CA LEU A 16 3.63 5.53 -3.97
C LEU A 16 3.79 4.00 -4.00
N HIS A 17 2.83 3.23 -3.49
CA HIS A 17 2.99 1.78 -3.30
C HIS A 17 3.40 1.03 -4.57
N ASP A 18 2.85 1.42 -5.71
CA ASP A 18 3.11 0.80 -7.02
C ASP A 18 4.17 1.53 -7.86
N ILE A 19 4.85 2.55 -7.32
CA ILE A 19 5.77 3.40 -8.12
C ILE A 19 6.95 2.63 -8.72
N GLY A 20 7.30 1.49 -8.13
CA GLY A 20 8.37 0.63 -8.60
C GLY A 20 7.98 -0.37 -9.69
N HIS A 21 6.70 -0.50 -10.06
CA HIS A 21 6.28 -1.47 -11.06
C HIS A 21 6.79 -1.11 -12.48
N PRO A 22 7.43 -2.06 -13.18
CA PRO A 22 7.80 -1.86 -14.58
C PRO A 22 6.57 -2.01 -15.49
N PRO A 23 6.66 -1.60 -16.77
CA PRO A 23 5.65 -1.95 -17.76
C PRO A 23 5.39 -3.46 -17.79
N PHE A 24 4.12 -3.84 -17.84
CA PHE A 24 3.66 -5.24 -17.77
C PHE A 24 3.97 -5.97 -16.45
N SER A 25 4.31 -5.22 -15.38
CA SER A 25 4.48 -5.70 -14.01
C SER A 25 5.30 -7.00 -13.92
N HIS A 26 4.68 -8.12 -13.53
CA HIS A 26 5.36 -9.41 -13.37
C HIS A 26 6.04 -9.92 -14.63
N VAL A 27 5.49 -9.64 -15.82
CA VAL A 27 6.15 -10.01 -17.07
C VAL A 27 7.44 -9.22 -17.24
N GLY A 28 7.46 -7.95 -16.84
CA GLY A 28 8.65 -7.11 -16.86
C GLY A 28 9.73 -7.57 -15.86
N GLU A 29 9.31 -8.04 -14.69
CA GLU A 29 10.21 -8.65 -13.70
C GLU A 29 10.82 -9.96 -14.22
N ASP A 30 10.00 -10.85 -14.78
CA ASP A 30 10.44 -12.13 -15.37
C ASP A 30 11.36 -11.93 -16.58
N MET A 31 11.13 -10.87 -17.35
CA MET A 31 12.00 -10.47 -18.47
C MET A 31 13.33 -9.86 -18.03
N LYS A 32 13.59 -9.77 -16.72
CA LYS A 32 14.78 -9.12 -16.16
C LYS A 32 14.96 -7.69 -16.70
N LEU A 33 13.86 -6.93 -16.80
CA LEU A 33 13.94 -5.51 -17.15
C LEU A 33 14.73 -4.71 -16.10
N PHE A 34 14.86 -5.24 -14.88
CA PHE A 34 15.76 -4.75 -13.87
C PHE A 34 17.04 -5.58 -13.80
N GLU A 35 18.09 -4.98 -13.23
CA GLU A 35 19.31 -5.71 -12.87
C GLU A 35 18.96 -6.91 -11.96
N GLU A 36 19.75 -7.99 -12.02
CA GLU A 36 19.46 -9.21 -11.27
C GLU A 36 19.27 -8.92 -9.77
N GLY A 37 18.10 -9.30 -9.25
CA GLY A 37 17.74 -9.15 -7.84
C GLY A 37 16.98 -7.86 -7.48
N LEU A 38 16.65 -7.00 -8.45
CA LEU A 38 15.71 -5.89 -8.28
C LEU A 38 14.27 -6.34 -8.56
N ASP A 39 13.42 -6.26 -7.53
CA ASP A 39 11.97 -6.40 -7.60
C ASP A 39 11.30 -5.00 -7.60
N HIS A 40 10.00 -4.93 -7.88
CA HIS A 40 9.24 -3.67 -7.83
C HIS A 40 9.34 -2.95 -6.48
N GLU A 41 9.38 -3.68 -5.35
CA GLU A 41 9.53 -3.07 -4.02
C GLU A 41 10.87 -2.33 -3.86
N LYS A 42 11.99 -2.98 -4.22
CA LYS A 42 13.32 -2.35 -4.19
C LYS A 42 13.41 -1.21 -5.18
N MET A 43 12.78 -1.35 -6.35
CA MET A 43 12.73 -0.25 -7.31
C MET A 43 11.96 0.94 -6.74
N GLY A 44 10.82 0.70 -6.07
CA GLY A 44 10.06 1.73 -5.39
C GLY A 44 10.88 2.45 -4.31
N GLU A 45 11.60 1.70 -3.47
CA GLU A 45 12.53 2.27 -2.49
C GLU A 45 13.60 3.15 -3.14
N ARG A 46 14.22 2.68 -4.23
CA ARG A 46 15.22 3.46 -4.97
C ARG A 46 14.63 4.72 -5.57
N ILE A 47 13.46 4.64 -6.21
CA ILE A 47 12.78 5.81 -6.76
C ILE A 47 12.50 6.84 -5.66
N ILE A 48 12.05 6.40 -4.48
CA ILE A 48 11.78 7.30 -3.35
C ILE A 48 13.07 7.96 -2.85
N LYS A 49 14.17 7.20 -2.71
CA LYS A 49 15.42 7.67 -2.09
C LYS A 49 16.39 8.39 -3.05
N GLU A 50 16.41 8.01 -4.32
CA GLU A 50 17.40 8.45 -5.31
C GLU A 50 16.87 9.54 -6.26
N THR A 51 15.59 9.92 -6.14
CA THR A 51 14.98 10.99 -6.95
C THR A 51 14.59 12.20 -6.09
N ARG A 52 14.04 13.24 -6.73
CA ARG A 52 13.54 14.45 -6.05
C ARG A 52 12.42 14.19 -5.02
N LEU A 53 11.82 12.99 -5.04
CA LEU A 53 10.82 12.61 -4.05
C LEU A 53 11.36 12.71 -2.61
N ILE A 54 12.61 12.33 -2.37
CA ILE A 54 13.21 12.41 -1.03
C ILE A 54 13.19 13.84 -0.48
N GLU A 55 13.51 14.83 -1.32
CA GLU A 55 13.53 16.24 -0.95
C GLU A 55 12.10 16.75 -0.67
N ILE A 56 11.15 16.41 -1.55
CA ILE A 56 9.76 16.85 -1.43
C ILE A 56 9.12 16.26 -0.16
N ILE A 57 9.34 14.97 0.11
CA ILE A 57 8.79 14.30 1.28
C ILE A 57 9.41 14.90 2.56
N ASN A 58 10.74 15.03 2.63
CA ASN A 58 11.41 15.58 3.82
C ASN A 58 11.10 17.06 4.08
N GLN A 59 10.78 17.85 3.05
CA GLN A 59 10.31 19.24 3.23
C GLN A 59 8.93 19.32 3.88
N ASN A 60 8.12 18.26 3.75
CA ASN A 60 6.73 18.26 4.16
C ASN A 60 6.48 17.42 5.42
N SER A 61 7.35 16.47 5.73
CA SER A 61 7.13 15.47 6.76
C SER A 61 8.44 14.95 7.36
N VAL A 62 8.48 14.79 8.69
CA VAL A 62 9.71 14.42 9.41
C VAL A 62 9.81 12.90 9.54
N ASN A 63 10.98 12.33 9.23
CA ASN A 63 11.22 10.88 9.26
C ASN A 63 10.25 10.05 8.40
N ALA A 64 9.61 10.67 7.41
CA ALA A 64 8.58 10.03 6.60
C ALA A 64 9.12 8.94 5.67
N ILE A 65 10.35 9.08 5.17
CA ILE A 65 10.92 8.16 4.18
C ILE A 65 10.95 6.72 4.69
N ASP A 66 11.53 6.50 5.86
CA ASP A 66 11.66 5.16 6.43
C ASP A 66 10.28 4.57 6.80
N ARG A 67 9.34 5.41 7.25
CA ARG A 67 7.96 5.00 7.52
C ARG A 67 7.23 4.61 6.25
N ILE A 68 7.33 5.41 5.19
CA ILE A 68 6.71 5.13 3.88
C ILE A 68 7.24 3.82 3.31
N ILE A 69 8.57 3.63 3.33
CA ILE A 69 9.18 2.39 2.82
C ILE A 69 8.70 1.18 3.61
N PHE A 70 8.62 1.30 4.94
CA PHE A 70 8.08 0.23 5.78
C PHE A 70 6.61 -0.07 5.45
N ILE A 71 5.77 0.95 5.29
CA ILE A 71 4.34 0.79 4.99
C ILE A 71 4.13 0.13 3.62
N ILE A 72 4.98 0.40 2.62
CA ILE A 72 4.85 -0.16 1.28
C ILE A 72 5.39 -1.60 1.22
N THR A 73 6.54 -1.86 1.85
CA THR A 73 7.32 -3.10 1.61
C THR A 73 7.35 -4.07 2.80
N GLY A 74 6.94 -3.61 3.99
CA GLY A 74 7.13 -4.35 5.25
C GLY A 74 8.60 -4.49 5.68
N LYS A 75 9.56 -3.93 4.92
CA LYS A 75 10.99 -4.00 5.21
C LYS A 75 11.40 -2.86 6.13
N GLY A 76 12.30 -3.15 7.08
CA GLY A 76 12.80 -2.18 8.05
C GLY A 76 12.14 -2.32 9.41
N ARG A 77 12.08 -1.22 10.17
CA ARG A 77 11.44 -1.18 11.49
C ARG A 77 10.31 -0.16 11.50
N PRO A 78 9.13 -0.52 12.01
CA PRO A 78 8.07 0.45 12.22
C PRO A 78 8.50 1.49 13.26
N PHE A 79 8.14 2.75 13.07
CA PHE A 79 8.30 3.79 14.08
C PHE A 79 7.22 3.66 15.17
N SER A 80 6.03 3.21 14.77
CA SER A 80 4.93 2.96 15.70
C SER A 80 4.09 1.76 15.26
N LYS A 81 3.23 1.28 16.15
CA LYS A 81 2.23 0.26 15.81
C LYS A 81 1.32 0.66 14.64
N PHE A 82 1.12 1.97 14.42
CA PHE A 82 0.29 2.44 13.30
C PHE A 82 0.95 2.17 11.96
N ASP A 83 2.28 2.17 11.86
CA ASP A 83 2.95 1.81 10.60
C ASP A 83 2.69 0.34 10.24
N THR A 84 2.65 -0.55 11.23
CA THR A 84 2.29 -1.97 11.05
C THR A 84 0.83 -2.10 10.62
N ILE A 85 -0.08 -1.38 11.28
CA ILE A 85 -1.50 -1.35 10.90
C ILE A 85 -1.66 -0.84 9.46
N PHE A 86 -1.00 0.26 9.11
CA PHE A 86 -1.03 0.85 7.77
C PHE A 86 -0.47 -0.09 6.71
N TYR A 87 0.63 -0.78 6.98
CA TYR A 87 1.17 -1.82 6.11
C TYR A 87 0.10 -2.89 5.79
N PHE A 88 -0.61 -3.39 6.80
CA PHE A 88 -1.65 -4.39 6.58
C PHE A 88 -2.94 -3.82 5.97
N ILE A 89 -3.28 -2.55 6.22
CA ILE A 89 -4.40 -1.89 5.52
C ILE A 89 -4.07 -1.72 4.04
N LEU A 90 -2.81 -1.49 3.69
CA LEU A 90 -2.38 -1.35 2.29
C LEU A 90 -2.29 -2.71 1.59
N THR A 91 -1.51 -3.64 2.15
CA THR A 91 -1.08 -4.89 1.49
C THR A 91 -1.84 -6.15 1.91
N GLY A 92 -2.57 -6.08 3.03
CA GLY A 92 -3.24 -7.24 3.64
C GLY A 92 -4.32 -7.87 2.77
N GLN A 93 -4.88 -9.01 3.22
CA GLN A 93 -5.97 -9.70 2.51
C GLN A 93 -7.22 -8.83 2.36
N ALA A 94 -7.48 -7.99 3.36
CA ALA A 94 -8.49 -6.95 3.36
C ALA A 94 -7.93 -5.57 2.96
N GLY A 95 -6.86 -5.56 2.16
CA GLY A 95 -6.12 -4.36 1.82
C GLY A 95 -6.80 -3.47 0.80
N ILE A 96 -6.57 -2.16 0.89
CA ILE A 96 -7.20 -1.14 0.05
C ILE A 96 -6.69 -1.14 -1.40
N ASP A 97 -5.45 -1.60 -1.64
CA ASP A 97 -4.91 -1.78 -2.99
C ASP A 97 -5.81 -2.74 -3.80
N ARG A 98 -6.10 -3.92 -3.22
CA ARG A 98 -7.00 -4.90 -3.85
C ARG A 98 -8.40 -4.39 -4.04
N MET A 99 -8.92 -3.65 -3.07
CA MET A 99 -10.24 -3.06 -3.21
C MET A 99 -10.30 -2.12 -4.43
N ASP A 100 -9.28 -1.27 -4.62
CA ASP A 100 -9.22 -0.34 -5.74
C ASP A 100 -9.12 -1.08 -7.08
N TYR A 101 -8.11 -1.95 -7.26
CA TYR A 101 -7.93 -2.58 -8.57
C TYR A 101 -9.09 -3.51 -8.93
N LEU A 102 -9.70 -4.21 -7.98
CA LEU A 102 -10.85 -5.07 -8.26
C LEU A 102 -12.05 -4.27 -8.74
N LEU A 103 -12.36 -3.14 -8.09
CA LEU A 103 -13.46 -2.25 -8.51
C LEU A 103 -13.16 -1.60 -9.86
N ARG A 104 -11.94 -1.09 -10.01
CA ARG A 104 -11.45 -0.43 -11.23
C ARG A 104 -11.50 -1.36 -12.43
N ASP A 105 -10.92 -2.55 -12.32
CA ASP A 105 -10.85 -3.52 -13.41
C ASP A 105 -12.25 -4.03 -13.80
N SER A 106 -13.09 -4.32 -12.80
CA SER A 106 -14.50 -4.68 -12.99
C SER A 106 -15.25 -3.62 -13.80
N TYR A 107 -15.03 -2.34 -13.47
CA TYR A 107 -15.61 -1.22 -14.18
C TYR A 107 -15.11 -1.13 -15.63
N PHE A 108 -13.80 -1.17 -15.87
CA PHE A 108 -13.23 -0.99 -17.20
C PHE A 108 -13.43 -2.20 -18.12
N LEU A 109 -13.49 -3.41 -17.59
CA LEU A 109 -13.69 -4.65 -18.36
C LEU A 109 -15.16 -5.04 -18.51
N GLY A 110 -16.08 -4.39 -17.80
CA GLY A 110 -17.52 -4.68 -17.89
C GLY A 110 -17.92 -6.04 -17.31
N VAL A 111 -17.17 -6.50 -16.32
CA VAL A 111 -17.26 -7.84 -15.71
C VAL A 111 -17.62 -7.72 -14.24
N ALA A 112 -18.53 -8.57 -13.75
CA ALA A 112 -19.14 -8.35 -12.43
C ALA A 112 -18.31 -8.87 -11.23
N TYR A 113 -17.10 -9.38 -11.41
CA TYR A 113 -16.33 -10.00 -10.32
C TYR A 113 -15.82 -9.02 -9.26
N GLY A 114 -15.73 -7.72 -9.57
CA GLY A 114 -15.37 -6.68 -8.61
C GLY A 114 -16.56 -5.90 -8.05
N LYS A 115 -17.82 -6.34 -8.26
CA LYS A 115 -18.98 -5.69 -7.66
C LYS A 115 -19.18 -6.15 -6.22
N PHE A 116 -18.52 -5.47 -5.29
CA PHE A 116 -18.76 -5.60 -3.85
C PHE A 116 -19.12 -4.24 -3.24
N ASP A 117 -19.75 -4.27 -2.06
CA ASP A 117 -20.16 -3.08 -1.33
C ASP A 117 -18.97 -2.50 -0.56
N LEU A 118 -18.22 -1.60 -1.21
CA LEU A 118 -17.07 -0.94 -0.60
C LEU A 118 -17.43 -0.18 0.69
N PRO A 119 -18.48 0.66 0.75
CA PRO A 119 -18.91 1.29 2.00
C PRO A 119 -19.08 0.29 3.14
N ARG A 120 -19.77 -0.84 2.91
CA ARG A 120 -19.98 -1.86 3.94
C ARG A 120 -18.66 -2.50 4.40
N LEU A 121 -17.73 -2.77 3.48
CA LEU A 121 -16.42 -3.31 3.84
C LEU A 121 -15.58 -2.32 4.66
N LEU A 122 -15.68 -1.02 4.37
CA LEU A 122 -14.97 0.01 5.14
C LEU A 122 -15.56 0.16 6.56
N GLU A 123 -16.89 0.08 6.70
CA GLU A 123 -17.56 0.15 8.00
C GLU A 123 -17.26 -1.02 8.94
N THR A 124 -16.92 -2.19 8.37
CA THR A 124 -16.65 -3.42 9.13
C THR A 124 -15.16 -3.70 9.31
N LEU A 125 -14.27 -2.81 8.85
CA LEU A 125 -12.83 -3.03 8.92
C LEU A 125 -12.32 -2.90 10.37
N CYS A 126 -11.67 -3.95 10.85
CA CYS A 126 -11.12 -4.04 12.20
C CYS A 126 -9.69 -4.59 12.17
N TYR A 127 -8.99 -4.47 13.31
CA TYR A 127 -7.67 -5.07 13.50
C TYR A 127 -7.58 -5.80 14.84
N ASN A 128 -6.80 -6.89 14.89
CA ASN A 128 -6.64 -7.70 16.11
C ASN A 128 -5.40 -7.29 16.93
N GLU A 129 -5.10 -8.02 18.01
CA GLU A 129 -3.93 -7.74 18.87
C GLU A 129 -2.59 -7.84 18.13
N ASP A 130 -2.54 -8.66 17.08
CA ASP A 130 -1.38 -8.81 16.19
C ASP A 130 -1.37 -7.80 15.02
N TYR A 131 -2.29 -6.82 15.04
CA TYR A 131 -2.48 -5.79 14.00
C TYR A 131 -2.95 -6.29 12.64
N ASN A 132 -3.36 -7.56 12.53
CA ASN A 132 -3.92 -8.09 11.30
C ASN A 132 -5.27 -7.46 11.01
N ILE A 133 -5.49 -7.05 9.76
CA ILE A 133 -6.73 -6.42 9.29
C ILE A 133 -7.73 -7.49 8.83
N PHE A 134 -8.97 -7.36 9.28
CA PHE A 134 -10.08 -8.25 8.90
C PHE A 134 -11.41 -7.48 8.89
N TRP A 135 -12.45 -8.06 8.31
CA TRP A 135 -13.82 -7.52 8.36
C TRP A 135 -14.63 -8.21 9.47
N GLU A 136 -15.11 -7.47 10.46
CA GLU A 136 -15.97 -7.95 11.55
C GLU A 136 -17.41 -8.13 11.04
N GLU A 137 -17.97 -9.35 11.15
CA GLU A 137 -19.31 -9.73 10.70
C GLU A 137 -19.81 -9.07 9.39
N GLY A 138 -18.92 -9.03 8.37
CA GLY A 138 -19.27 -8.73 6.98
C GLY A 138 -19.73 -9.97 6.19
N ILE A 139 -19.93 -11.11 6.87
CA ILE A 139 -20.30 -12.39 6.25
C ILE A 139 -21.83 -12.48 6.22
N PHE A 140 -22.42 -12.02 5.12
CA PHE A 140 -23.83 -12.16 4.71
C PHE A 140 -24.92 -11.72 5.71
N SER A 141 -25.57 -10.60 5.39
CA SER A 141 -26.97 -10.33 5.77
C SER A 141 -27.75 -9.87 4.56
#